data_AF-A0A540WL40-F1
#
_entry.id   AF-A0A540WL40-F1
#
_cell.length_a   1.000
_cell.length_b   1.000
_cell.length_c   1.000
_cell.angle_alpha   90.00
_cell.angle_beta   90.00
_cell.angle_gamma   90.00
#
_symmetry.space_group_name_H-M   'P 1'
#
loop_
_entity.id
_entity.type
_entity.pdbx_description
1 polymer ?
#
loop_
_entity_poly.entity_id
_entity_poly.type
_entity_poly.pdbx_seq_one_letter_code
_entity_poly.pdbx_strand_id
1 'polypeptide(L)'
;MAREQESMSPRNLTLATALSVVLAGTTALGQSERPDENALFGGEDDKPAQADTPGEPPTTGRPSDDEVFGEDPAPSAGADASNTGDATERQPPLTPAPPEPGDRDSQALSGPGTRSAFDSDEAVDDPLKIGGQFYMRGFAAATEGTSFGDTSFSAPTLVDGYFDARPMDRLRGFVVGRLSYDPTVATQTGTTTNNTPSNPRVLLDQAWLRFDIERTLFLTIGKQHVKWGTGQIWNPTDFLSPQRRNPLAFVDLRTGVSMLKVHVPWEAKGWNFYAIAVMDDLGTDAGALLDNTGGVPPPVEADPVNRLSRIGGALRAEVVLGPAEFGASAVAQRGRKPRFGFDLSSALGPIDVYGEVGIKKGTERPLYRIPAGTTYEEIIKDTSLVEAYVPSGLTPQVTGGANYSFPYGDNDIAVLGVEYFYNSTGYTSSFGYPYLIAEDAFQPLYLGRHYGAAYLFLDRPGSLERTSFNFFTLSNLSDKSYISRINVTHRALSYLTVEAYGAVHYGHKGGEFRLGFSVPDVVVGEKTFHGRTLAAPTFELGAGLRISI
;
A
#
# COMPACT_ATOMS: atom_id res chain seq x y z
N MET A 1 -5.52 -14.09 -55.53
CA MET A 1 -6.09 -12.88 -56.15
C MET A 1 -6.46 -11.93 -55.03
N ALA A 2 -5.86 -10.75 -55.06
CA ALA A 2 -5.89 -9.72 -54.04
C ALA A 2 -7.29 -9.09 -53.88
N ARG A 3 -7.62 -8.68 -52.66
CA ARG A 3 -8.56 -7.60 -52.39
C ARG A 3 -7.99 -6.69 -51.32
N GLU A 4 -8.18 -5.40 -51.55
CA GLU A 4 -7.38 -4.28 -51.08
C GLU A 4 -7.47 -4.02 -49.57
N GLN A 5 -6.33 -3.64 -48.99
CA GLN A 5 -6.24 -2.90 -47.74
C GLN A 5 -6.59 -1.43 -48.02
N GLU A 6 -7.70 -0.96 -47.46
CA GLU A 6 -7.96 0.48 -47.32
C GLU A 6 -7.24 1.05 -46.10
N SER A 7 -6.56 2.18 -46.30
CA SER A 7 -5.83 2.92 -45.29
C SER A 7 -6.77 3.67 -44.34
N MET A 8 -6.59 3.47 -43.02
CA MET A 8 -7.28 4.29 -42.02
C MET A 8 -6.71 5.71 -41.97
N SER A 9 -7.60 6.68 -42.15
CA SER A 9 -7.37 8.12 -42.16
C SER A 9 -6.85 8.66 -40.80
N PRO A 10 -5.94 9.65 -40.79
CA PRO A 10 -5.32 10.22 -39.57
C PRO A 10 -6.23 11.13 -38.74
N ARG A 11 -7.56 11.03 -38.89
CA ARG A 11 -8.54 11.86 -38.17
C ARG A 11 -9.11 11.26 -36.88
N ASN A 12 -8.77 10.02 -36.54
CA ASN A 12 -9.21 9.37 -35.29
C ASN A 12 -8.13 9.30 -34.20
N LEU A 13 -6.93 9.83 -34.44
CA LEU A 13 -5.86 9.89 -33.43
C LEU A 13 -5.82 11.25 -32.68
N THR A 14 -6.63 12.22 -33.10
CA THR A 14 -6.58 13.62 -32.63
C THR A 14 -7.67 13.96 -31.61
N LEU A 15 -8.16 12.98 -30.86
CA LEU A 15 -9.12 13.19 -29.77
C LEU A 15 -8.54 12.93 -28.36
N ALA A 16 -7.36 12.31 -28.27
CA ALA A 16 -6.68 12.05 -27.00
C ALA A 16 -5.77 13.22 -26.53
N THR A 17 -5.49 14.19 -27.41
CA THR A 17 -4.58 15.32 -27.12
C THR A 17 -5.32 16.66 -26.91
N ALA A 18 -6.65 16.69 -27.05
CA ALA A 18 -7.46 17.91 -27.03
C ALA A 18 -8.27 18.12 -25.74
N LEU A 19 -7.91 17.45 -24.63
CA LEU A 19 -8.65 17.53 -23.36
C LEU A 19 -8.13 18.63 -22.39
N SER A 20 -7.25 19.53 -22.85
CA SER A 20 -6.65 20.58 -22.00
C SER A 20 -7.26 21.97 -22.20
N VAL A 21 -8.27 22.15 -23.07
CA VAL A 21 -8.92 23.45 -23.29
C VAL A 21 -10.41 23.22 -23.54
N VAL A 22 -11.24 23.94 -22.78
CA VAL A 22 -12.72 24.00 -22.81
C VAL A 22 -13.44 22.93 -21.98
N LEU A 23 -13.94 23.32 -20.80
CA LEU A 23 -15.21 22.83 -20.26
C LEU A 23 -15.75 23.80 -19.20
N ALA A 24 -16.45 24.82 -19.68
CA ALA A 24 -17.53 25.49 -18.96
C ALA A 24 -18.81 25.24 -19.77
N GLY A 25 -19.85 24.69 -19.13
CA GLY A 25 -21.15 24.50 -19.79
C GLY A 25 -21.99 23.33 -19.29
N THR A 26 -22.67 23.56 -18.15
CA THR A 26 -24.09 23.22 -17.85
C THR A 26 -24.68 21.82 -18.14
N THR A 27 -25.03 21.14 -17.03
CA THR A 27 -26.33 20.53 -16.63
C THR A 27 -27.13 19.63 -17.57
N ALA A 28 -27.41 18.39 -17.14
CA ALA A 28 -28.77 17.91 -16.82
C ALA A 28 -28.79 16.46 -16.26
N LEU A 29 -29.26 16.36 -15.00
CA LEU A 29 -30.07 15.32 -14.33
C LEU A 29 -29.93 13.83 -14.70
N GLY A 30 -29.56 13.03 -13.69
CA GLY A 30 -29.85 11.60 -13.61
C GLY A 30 -29.50 11.06 -12.22
N GLN A 31 -30.49 10.60 -11.46
CA GLN A 31 -30.34 9.99 -10.13
C GLN A 31 -29.54 8.68 -10.22
N SER A 32 -28.58 8.44 -9.31
CA SER A 32 -28.27 7.07 -8.84
C SER A 32 -27.29 7.06 -7.66
N GLU A 33 -27.80 6.49 -6.57
CA GLU A 33 -27.21 5.76 -5.45
C GLU A 33 -25.68 5.81 -5.22
N ARG A 34 -25.33 6.29 -4.00
CA ARG A 34 -24.03 6.11 -3.34
C ARG A 34 -23.61 4.63 -3.28
N PRO A 35 -22.34 4.28 -3.49
CA PRO A 35 -21.81 3.00 -3.06
C PRO A 35 -21.71 2.94 -1.53
N ASP A 36 -22.18 1.83 -0.98
CA ASP A 36 -22.18 1.46 0.43
C ASP A 36 -20.77 1.04 0.89
N GLU A 37 -20.30 1.65 1.99
CA GLU A 37 -18.98 1.41 2.61
C GLU A 37 -18.85 -0.01 3.18
N ASN A 38 -19.98 -0.70 3.42
CA ASN A 38 -20.00 -2.09 3.90
C ASN A 38 -19.42 -3.09 2.88
N ALA A 39 -19.44 -2.77 1.59
CA ALA A 39 -18.90 -3.62 0.53
C ALA A 39 -17.36 -3.60 0.44
N LEU A 40 -16.68 -2.62 1.06
CA LEU A 40 -15.23 -2.48 0.95
C LEU A 40 -14.45 -3.13 2.11
N PHE A 41 -15.10 -3.35 3.26
CA PHE A 41 -14.42 -3.85 4.47
C PHE A 41 -15.13 -5.01 5.18
N GLY A 42 -16.24 -5.52 4.65
CA GLY A 42 -16.87 -6.74 5.16
C GLY A 42 -17.42 -6.58 6.58
N GLY A 43 -18.31 -5.61 6.76
CA GLY A 43 -19.22 -5.55 7.92
C GLY A 43 -20.57 -6.17 7.57
N GLU A 44 -21.09 -7.03 8.44
CA GLU A 44 -22.45 -7.57 8.33
C GLU A 44 -23.49 -6.47 8.59
N ASP A 45 -24.60 -6.51 7.84
CA ASP A 45 -25.72 -5.58 7.95
C ASP A 45 -26.47 -5.76 9.28
N ASP A 46 -26.24 -4.87 10.25
CA ASP A 46 -27.13 -4.70 11.40
C ASP A 46 -27.80 -3.32 11.35
N LYS A 47 -29.10 -3.32 11.01
CA LYS A 47 -29.97 -2.14 11.14
C LYS A 47 -30.12 -1.78 12.63
N PRO A 48 -29.92 -0.51 13.04
CA PRO A 48 -30.08 -0.13 14.43
C PRO A 48 -31.55 -0.12 14.86
N ALA A 49 -31.79 -0.69 16.04
CA ALA A 49 -33.04 -0.63 16.79
C ALA A 49 -33.31 0.78 17.33
N GLN A 50 -34.58 1.21 17.30
CA GLN A 50 -35.08 2.41 17.97
C GLN A 50 -36.22 2.01 18.91
N ALA A 51 -36.06 2.32 20.20
CA ALA A 51 -37.06 2.23 21.29
C ALA A 51 -37.32 3.66 21.82
N ASP A 52 -38.42 4.12 22.41
CA ASP A 52 -39.81 3.69 22.72
C ASP A 52 -40.61 5.01 22.93
N THR A 53 -41.95 5.13 22.92
CA THR A 53 -42.90 4.94 24.06
C THR A 53 -44.35 5.37 23.63
N PRO A 54 -45.46 5.14 24.41
CA PRO A 54 -46.25 3.91 24.57
C PRO A 54 -47.74 4.02 24.15
N GLY A 55 -48.42 2.87 23.96
CA GLY A 55 -49.89 2.77 23.98
C GLY A 55 -50.41 1.37 23.57
N GLU A 56 -50.86 0.57 24.55
CA GLU A 56 -51.57 -0.71 24.39
C GLU A 56 -53.09 -0.55 24.69
N PRO A 57 -53.99 -1.53 24.40
CA PRO A 57 -54.11 -2.48 23.28
C PRO A 57 -55.59 -2.51 22.73
N PRO A 58 -55.99 -3.37 21.74
CA PRO A 58 -56.27 -4.79 22.00
C PRO A 58 -55.89 -5.78 20.85
N THR A 59 -55.90 -7.04 21.26
CA THR A 59 -55.58 -8.33 20.61
C THR A 59 -56.23 -8.65 19.25
N THR A 60 -55.46 -9.24 18.33
CA THR A 60 -55.84 -10.39 17.48
C THR A 60 -54.57 -11.07 16.94
N GLY A 61 -54.46 -12.38 17.14
CA GLY A 61 -53.30 -13.20 16.81
C GLY A 61 -53.03 -13.31 15.30
N ARG A 62 -51.74 -13.34 14.95
CA ARG A 62 -51.23 -13.61 13.60
C ARG A 62 -51.10 -15.13 13.41
N PRO A 63 -51.50 -15.69 12.26
CA PRO A 63 -51.46 -17.13 12.00
C PRO A 63 -50.03 -17.67 11.96
N SER A 64 -49.87 -18.95 12.31
CA SER A 64 -48.59 -19.67 12.32
C SER A 64 -48.10 -20.00 10.91
N ASP A 65 -46.79 -20.16 10.77
CA ASP A 65 -46.09 -20.30 9.48
C ASP A 65 -46.52 -21.53 8.63
N ASP A 66 -47.20 -22.50 9.23
CA ASP A 66 -47.81 -23.65 8.55
C ASP A 66 -49.06 -23.28 7.71
N GLU A 67 -49.64 -22.08 7.87
CA GLU A 67 -50.79 -21.58 7.09
C GLU A 67 -50.38 -20.72 5.87
N VAL A 68 -49.10 -20.44 5.67
CA VAL A 68 -48.60 -19.61 4.55
C VAL A 68 -47.75 -20.41 3.55
N PHE A 69 -47.10 -21.49 3.98
CA PHE A 69 -46.27 -22.33 3.11
C PHE A 69 -46.73 -23.79 3.22
N GLY A 70 -47.67 -24.17 2.36
CA GLY A 70 -48.48 -25.38 2.47
C GLY A 70 -47.72 -26.72 2.53
N GLU A 71 -48.36 -27.67 3.21
CA GLU A 71 -47.99 -29.08 3.33
C GLU A 71 -48.06 -29.84 1.99
N ASP A 72 -47.09 -30.74 1.79
CA ASP A 72 -47.16 -31.82 0.79
C ASP A 72 -48.16 -32.91 1.21
N PRO A 73 -48.99 -33.39 0.27
CA PRO A 73 -49.32 -34.81 0.29
C PRO A 73 -49.35 -35.46 -1.11
N ALA A 74 -48.70 -36.62 -1.24
CA ALA A 74 -49.14 -37.70 -2.14
C ALA A 74 -50.20 -38.56 -1.39
N PRO A 75 -50.96 -39.51 -2.01
CA PRO A 75 -50.94 -40.01 -3.41
C PRO A 75 -52.35 -40.21 -4.06
N SER A 76 -52.41 -40.50 -5.38
CA SER A 76 -53.13 -41.67 -5.98
C SER A 76 -53.42 -41.59 -7.50
N ALA A 77 -53.07 -42.70 -8.17
CA ALA A 77 -53.74 -43.46 -9.26
C ALA A 77 -54.17 -42.81 -10.60
N GLY A 78 -53.66 -43.39 -11.71
CA GLY A 78 -54.26 -43.32 -13.05
C GLY A 78 -53.38 -43.80 -14.21
N ALA A 79 -53.36 -45.12 -14.43
CA ALA A 79 -52.94 -45.95 -15.60
C ALA A 79 -52.38 -45.29 -16.89
N ASP A 80 -51.27 -45.85 -17.42
CA ASP A 80 -51.32 -46.72 -18.61
C ASP A 80 -50.08 -47.63 -18.77
N ALA A 81 -50.24 -48.71 -19.53
CA ALA A 81 -49.44 -49.94 -19.56
C ALA A 81 -48.11 -49.92 -20.37
N SER A 82 -47.10 -50.70 -19.94
CA SER A 82 -46.62 -51.94 -20.62
C SER A 82 -45.20 -52.40 -20.19
N ASN A 83 -45.10 -53.73 -20.06
CA ASN A 83 -43.94 -54.61 -20.26
C ASN A 83 -42.82 -54.76 -19.20
N THR A 84 -43.03 -55.82 -18.40
CA THR A 84 -42.17 -57.02 -18.22
C THR A 84 -40.68 -56.86 -17.84
N GLY A 85 -40.32 -57.48 -16.72
CA GLY A 85 -39.17 -58.41 -16.73
C GLY A 85 -38.18 -58.31 -15.58
N ASP A 86 -38.47 -59.08 -14.53
CA ASP A 86 -37.55 -59.87 -13.70
C ASP A 86 -36.59 -59.24 -12.67
N ALA A 87 -36.69 -59.84 -11.49
CA ALA A 87 -35.86 -59.67 -10.31
C ALA A 87 -34.84 -60.80 -10.20
N THR A 88 -33.64 -60.54 -9.70
CA THR A 88 -33.02 -61.39 -8.67
C THR A 88 -31.79 -60.75 -8.03
N GLU A 89 -31.84 -60.61 -6.71
CA GLU A 89 -30.68 -60.45 -5.82
C GLU A 89 -29.78 -61.69 -5.85
N ARG A 90 -28.45 -61.50 -5.68
CA ARG A 90 -27.64 -62.22 -4.68
C ARG A 90 -26.18 -61.73 -4.58
N GLN A 91 -25.72 -61.65 -3.33
CA GLN A 91 -24.40 -61.27 -2.81
C GLN A 91 -23.36 -62.44 -2.85
N PRO A 92 -22.09 -62.32 -2.37
CA PRO A 92 -20.84 -62.66 -3.07
C PRO A 92 -20.15 -63.97 -2.58
N PRO A 93 -18.94 -64.28 -3.09
CA PRO A 93 -17.92 -64.92 -2.24
C PRO A 93 -16.48 -64.35 -2.35
N LEU A 94 -15.75 -64.52 -1.24
CA LEU A 94 -14.35 -64.15 -0.96
C LEU A 94 -13.38 -65.32 -1.20
N THR A 95 -12.25 -65.13 -1.90
CA THR A 95 -10.83 -65.41 -1.46
C THR A 95 -9.82 -65.16 -2.60
N PRO A 96 -8.53 -64.89 -2.31
CA PRO A 96 -7.66 -64.04 -3.11
C PRO A 96 -6.62 -64.79 -3.97
N ALA A 97 -6.19 -64.16 -5.07
CA ALA A 97 -5.04 -64.57 -5.87
C ALA A 97 -3.75 -63.83 -5.42
N PRO A 98 -2.54 -64.38 -5.64
CA PRO A 98 -1.27 -63.82 -5.16
C PRO A 98 -0.87 -62.56 -5.94
N PRO A 99 -0.06 -61.65 -5.37
CA PRO A 99 0.32 -60.41 -6.05
C PRO A 99 1.39 -60.66 -7.11
N GLU A 100 1.19 -60.10 -8.31
CA GLU A 100 2.26 -59.89 -9.27
C GLU A 100 3.26 -58.83 -8.75
N PRO A 101 4.55 -58.91 -9.11
CA PRO A 101 5.56 -57.98 -8.65
C PRO A 101 5.45 -56.64 -9.40
N GLY A 102 4.62 -55.73 -8.90
CA GLY A 102 4.44 -54.38 -9.43
C GLY A 102 4.66 -53.30 -8.37
N ASP A 103 5.70 -52.50 -8.59
CA ASP A 103 6.00 -51.17 -8.04
C ASP A 103 5.93 -50.96 -6.52
N ARG A 104 7.05 -51.26 -5.84
CA ARG A 104 7.40 -50.67 -4.52
C ARG A 104 7.29 -49.14 -4.51
N ASP A 105 7.43 -48.50 -5.67
CA ASP A 105 7.35 -47.05 -5.82
C ASP A 105 5.91 -46.52 -5.74
N SER A 106 4.90 -47.34 -6.07
CA SER A 106 3.48 -46.98 -5.92
C SER A 106 3.01 -46.98 -4.46
N GLN A 107 3.58 -47.85 -3.63
CA GLN A 107 3.34 -47.90 -2.19
C GLN A 107 4.13 -46.87 -1.39
N ALA A 108 5.28 -46.40 -1.89
CA ALA A 108 6.05 -45.33 -1.26
C ALA A 108 5.42 -43.94 -1.48
N LEU A 109 4.61 -43.78 -2.53
CA LEU A 109 3.90 -42.54 -2.88
C LEU A 109 2.45 -42.47 -2.39
N SER A 110 1.92 -43.57 -1.84
CA SER A 110 0.60 -43.62 -1.21
C SER A 110 0.74 -43.80 0.31
N GLY A 111 1.27 -42.78 0.96
CA GLY A 111 1.06 -42.60 2.41
C GLY A 111 -0.44 -42.53 2.73
N PRO A 112 -0.86 -42.75 3.99
CA PRO A 112 -2.27 -42.68 4.36
C PRO A 112 -2.84 -41.37 3.83
N GLY A 113 -3.86 -41.47 2.96
CA GLY A 113 -4.38 -40.34 2.20
C GLY A 113 -4.55 -39.15 3.12
N THR A 114 -3.79 -38.10 2.86
CA THR A 114 -4.02 -36.81 3.50
C THR A 114 -5.44 -36.45 3.15
N ARG A 115 -6.36 -36.50 4.13
CA ARG A 115 -7.70 -35.92 3.96
C ARG A 115 -7.49 -34.51 3.47
N SER A 116 -8.00 -34.22 2.28
CA SER A 116 -7.98 -32.89 1.72
C SER A 116 -8.73 -31.98 2.68
N ALA A 117 -8.29 -30.73 2.85
CA ALA A 117 -9.04 -29.73 3.61
C ALA A 117 -10.43 -29.44 2.98
N PHE A 118 -10.71 -30.01 1.81
CA PHE A 118 -11.98 -29.96 1.08
C PHE A 118 -12.88 -31.18 1.31
N ASP A 119 -12.49 -32.15 2.15
CA ASP A 119 -13.22 -33.41 2.35
C ASP A 119 -14.21 -33.40 3.54
N SER A 120 -14.50 -32.24 4.15
CA SER A 120 -15.46 -32.11 5.27
C SER A 120 -16.61 -31.15 4.95
N ASP A 121 -17.82 -31.50 5.44
CA ASP A 121 -19.15 -30.93 5.16
C ASP A 121 -19.38 -29.44 5.54
N GLU A 122 -18.33 -28.63 5.63
CA GLU A 122 -18.40 -27.20 5.91
C GLU A 122 -17.50 -26.39 4.95
N ALA A 123 -17.26 -26.92 3.74
CA ALA A 123 -16.54 -26.20 2.69
C ALA A 123 -17.41 -25.03 2.20
N VAL A 124 -16.88 -23.82 2.32
CA VAL A 124 -17.54 -22.57 1.87
C VAL A 124 -17.57 -22.53 0.35
N ASP A 125 -18.64 -21.96 -0.23
CA ASP A 125 -18.68 -21.63 -1.66
C ASP A 125 -17.51 -20.69 -2.02
N ASP A 126 -16.74 -21.08 -3.05
CA ASP A 126 -15.53 -20.39 -3.54
C ASP A 126 -14.33 -20.36 -2.55
N PRO A 127 -13.75 -21.53 -2.23
CA PRO A 127 -12.67 -21.65 -1.25
C PRO A 127 -11.31 -21.15 -1.75
N LEU A 128 -11.19 -20.77 -3.02
CA LEU A 128 -9.95 -20.24 -3.60
C LEU A 128 -10.25 -19.17 -4.65
N LYS A 129 -9.85 -17.93 -4.33
CA LYS A 129 -9.84 -16.83 -5.29
C LYS A 129 -8.43 -16.62 -5.85
N ILE A 130 -8.37 -16.42 -7.15
CA ILE A 130 -7.15 -16.06 -7.87
C ILE A 130 -7.43 -14.77 -8.60
N GLY A 131 -6.52 -13.82 -8.48
CA GLY A 131 -6.61 -12.57 -9.21
C GLY A 131 -5.27 -11.88 -9.27
N GLY A 132 -5.28 -10.61 -9.64
CA GLY A 132 -4.04 -9.87 -9.75
C GLY A 132 -4.20 -8.47 -10.29
N GLN A 133 -3.05 -7.86 -10.48
CA GLN A 133 -2.92 -6.54 -11.06
C GLN A 133 -1.84 -6.55 -12.12
N PHE A 134 -2.14 -6.00 -13.29
CA PHE A 134 -1.15 -5.63 -14.29
C PHE A 134 -1.09 -4.10 -14.36
N TYR A 135 0.06 -3.51 -14.08
CA TYR A 135 0.25 -2.07 -14.08
C TYR A 135 1.48 -1.68 -14.87
N MET A 136 1.26 -1.04 -16.02
CA MET A 136 2.31 -0.45 -16.84
C MET A 136 2.28 1.05 -16.67
N ARG A 137 3.42 1.67 -16.36
CA ARG A 137 3.51 3.13 -16.24
C ARG A 137 4.75 3.65 -16.95
N GLY A 138 4.62 4.82 -17.54
CA GLY A 138 5.73 5.58 -18.12
C GLY A 138 5.78 6.96 -17.49
N PHE A 139 6.98 7.46 -17.20
CA PHE A 139 7.16 8.83 -16.75
C PHE A 139 8.45 9.45 -17.28
N ALA A 140 8.41 10.76 -17.47
CA ALA A 140 9.53 11.57 -17.90
C ALA A 140 9.75 12.71 -16.90
N ALA A 141 11.00 12.96 -16.56
CA ALA A 141 11.41 14.01 -15.63
C ALA A 141 12.31 15.01 -16.34
N ALA A 142 11.79 16.21 -16.58
CA ALA A 142 12.52 17.32 -17.15
C ALA A 142 13.32 18.04 -16.06
N THR A 143 14.56 18.38 -16.40
CA THR A 143 15.49 19.09 -15.53
C THR A 143 16.00 20.36 -16.21
N GLU A 144 16.44 21.33 -15.41
CA GLU A 144 16.89 22.63 -15.88
C GLU A 144 18.11 22.50 -16.82
N GLY A 145 18.01 23.10 -18.01
CA GLY A 145 19.10 23.09 -19.00
C GLY A 145 19.19 21.82 -19.85
N THR A 146 18.29 20.85 -19.65
CA THR A 146 18.23 19.61 -20.43
C THR A 146 17.28 19.75 -21.62
N SER A 147 17.72 19.33 -22.81
CA SER A 147 16.87 19.35 -24.00
C SER A 147 15.76 18.28 -23.92
N PHE A 148 14.70 18.41 -24.72
CA PHE A 148 13.66 17.38 -24.78
C PHE A 148 14.22 15.99 -25.17
N GLY A 149 15.19 15.95 -26.09
CA GLY A 149 15.81 14.70 -26.55
C GLY A 149 16.66 14.00 -25.49
N ASP A 150 17.17 14.75 -24.50
CA ASP A 150 18.00 14.24 -23.41
C ASP A 150 17.21 14.06 -22.10
N THR A 151 15.88 14.28 -22.13
CA THR A 151 15.02 14.14 -20.96
C THR A 151 14.91 12.66 -20.56
N SER A 152 15.16 12.37 -19.28
CA SER A 152 15.09 11.00 -18.77
C SER A 152 13.66 10.43 -18.87
N PHE A 153 13.56 9.15 -19.21
CA PHE A 153 12.30 8.41 -19.33
C PHE A 153 12.45 7.04 -18.66
N SER A 154 11.41 6.61 -17.94
CA SER A 154 11.33 5.29 -17.30
C SER A 154 9.96 4.68 -17.55
N ALA A 155 9.91 3.35 -17.77
CA ALA A 155 8.67 2.64 -18.15
C ALA A 155 8.43 1.35 -17.35
N PRO A 156 8.45 1.39 -16.01
CA PRO A 156 8.32 0.19 -15.20
C PRO A 156 6.93 -0.44 -15.34
N THR A 157 6.94 -1.77 -15.42
CA THR A 157 5.78 -2.65 -15.44
C THR A 157 5.78 -3.49 -14.18
N LEU A 158 4.61 -3.62 -13.56
CA LEU A 158 4.36 -4.41 -12.36
C LEU A 158 3.26 -5.43 -12.64
N VAL A 159 3.47 -6.66 -12.23
CA VAL A 159 2.48 -7.73 -12.28
C VAL A 159 2.39 -8.36 -10.90
N ASP A 160 1.25 -8.17 -10.25
CA ASP A 160 0.93 -8.81 -8.97
C ASP A 160 -0.04 -9.96 -9.25
N GLY A 161 0.27 -11.16 -8.77
CA GLY A 161 -0.64 -12.30 -8.79
C GLY A 161 -0.91 -12.74 -7.36
N TYR A 162 -2.20 -12.91 -7.01
CA TYR A 162 -2.59 -13.34 -5.68
C TYR A 162 -3.40 -14.64 -5.67
N PHE A 163 -3.24 -15.39 -4.59
CA PHE A 163 -4.02 -16.56 -4.23
C PHE A 163 -4.62 -16.33 -2.84
N ASP A 164 -5.94 -16.35 -2.73
CA ASP A 164 -6.69 -16.19 -1.47
C ASP A 164 -7.48 -17.48 -1.19
N ALA A 165 -6.94 -18.32 -0.31
CA ALA A 165 -7.54 -19.58 0.08
C ALA A 165 -8.34 -19.41 1.38
N ARG A 166 -9.60 -19.84 1.38
CA ARG A 166 -10.52 -19.82 2.52
C ARG A 166 -11.19 -21.19 2.65
N PRO A 167 -10.44 -22.23 3.10
CA PRO A 167 -10.98 -23.58 3.21
C PRO A 167 -12.15 -23.67 4.21
N MET A 168 -12.24 -22.74 5.17
CA MET A 168 -13.34 -22.60 6.12
C MET A 168 -13.41 -21.15 6.63
N ASP A 169 -14.53 -20.75 7.25
CA ASP A 169 -14.77 -19.36 7.72
C ASP A 169 -13.69 -18.79 8.64
N ARG A 170 -13.00 -19.66 9.38
CA ARG A 170 -12.06 -19.31 10.44
C ARG A 170 -10.59 -19.44 10.03
N LEU A 171 -10.32 -19.81 8.78
CA LEU A 171 -8.97 -19.96 8.26
C LEU A 171 -8.85 -19.33 6.87
N ARG A 172 -7.92 -18.39 6.74
CA ARG A 172 -7.57 -17.74 5.48
C ARG A 172 -6.07 -17.82 5.23
N GLY A 173 -5.68 -18.24 4.04
CA GLY A 173 -4.30 -18.14 3.54
C GLY A 173 -4.23 -17.19 2.36
N PHE A 174 -3.21 -16.34 2.33
CA PHE A 174 -3.07 -15.34 1.28
C PHE A 174 -1.61 -15.23 0.83
N VAL A 175 -1.39 -15.25 -0.49
CA VAL A 175 -0.07 -15.10 -1.10
C VAL A 175 -0.15 -14.11 -2.24
N VAL A 176 0.82 -13.20 -2.33
CA VAL A 176 1.00 -12.26 -3.44
C VAL A 176 2.44 -12.32 -3.93
N GLY A 177 2.62 -12.72 -5.18
CA GLY A 177 3.89 -12.59 -5.90
C GLY A 177 3.87 -11.37 -6.79
N ARG A 178 4.97 -10.59 -6.80
CA ARG A 178 5.16 -9.42 -7.65
C ARG A 178 6.30 -9.62 -8.62
N LEU A 179 6.05 -9.45 -9.91
CA LEU A 179 7.06 -9.33 -10.96
C LEU A 179 7.17 -7.87 -11.36
N SER A 180 8.40 -7.36 -11.44
CA SER A 180 8.69 -6.02 -11.94
C SER A 180 9.69 -6.06 -13.09
N TYR A 181 9.47 -5.23 -14.10
CA TYR A 181 10.36 -5.08 -15.25
C TYR A 181 10.35 -3.64 -15.76
N ASP A 182 11.53 -3.05 -15.97
CA ASP A 182 11.66 -1.73 -16.60
C ASP A 182 12.51 -1.84 -17.88
N PRO A 183 11.94 -1.70 -19.09
CA PRO A 183 12.69 -1.79 -20.33
C PRO A 183 13.68 -0.63 -20.54
N THR A 184 13.60 0.43 -19.74
CA THR A 184 14.52 1.58 -19.81
C THR A 184 15.81 1.39 -19.01
N VAL A 185 15.88 0.31 -18.21
CA VAL A 185 17.04 -0.07 -17.41
C VAL A 185 17.64 -1.34 -17.98
N ALA A 186 18.97 -1.44 -18.02
CA ALA A 186 19.65 -2.64 -18.53
C ALA A 186 19.22 -3.91 -17.79
N THR A 187 18.94 -4.97 -18.55
CA THR A 187 18.68 -6.32 -18.02
C THR A 187 19.89 -6.79 -17.24
N GLN A 188 19.67 -7.19 -15.99
CA GLN A 188 20.72 -7.64 -15.08
C GLN A 188 20.26 -8.91 -14.36
N THR A 189 21.15 -9.90 -14.33
CA THR A 189 20.92 -11.17 -13.64
C THR A 189 21.74 -11.18 -12.34
N GLY A 190 21.05 -11.23 -11.19
CA GLY A 190 21.67 -11.22 -9.86
C GLY A 190 22.03 -9.82 -9.34
N THR A 191 22.48 -9.75 -8.09
CA THR A 191 23.02 -8.52 -7.46
C THR A 191 24.49 -8.37 -7.82
N THR A 192 24.83 -7.34 -8.60
CA THR A 192 26.22 -7.00 -8.89
C THR A 192 26.88 -6.32 -7.69
N THR A 193 28.20 -6.16 -7.72
CA THR A 193 29.01 -5.47 -6.69
C THR A 193 28.57 -4.04 -6.37
N ASN A 194 27.67 -3.45 -7.16
CA ASN A 194 27.12 -2.11 -7.00
C ASN A 194 25.68 -2.10 -6.44
N ASN A 195 25.18 -3.23 -5.92
CA ASN A 195 23.81 -3.37 -5.39
C ASN A 195 22.69 -3.00 -6.38
N THR A 196 22.96 -3.01 -7.69
CA THR A 196 21.92 -2.76 -8.69
C THR A 196 20.91 -3.91 -8.68
N PRO A 197 19.60 -3.63 -8.51
CA PRO A 197 18.58 -4.67 -8.54
C PRO A 197 18.54 -5.41 -9.87
N SER A 198 18.15 -6.69 -9.85
CA SER A 198 17.92 -7.45 -11.08
C SER A 198 16.78 -6.83 -11.89
N ASN A 199 16.81 -7.03 -13.20
CA ASN A 199 15.73 -6.61 -14.10
C ASN A 199 15.57 -7.67 -15.19
N PRO A 200 14.48 -8.46 -15.23
CA PRO A 200 13.30 -8.41 -14.34
C PRO A 200 13.61 -8.85 -12.90
N ARG A 201 12.68 -8.58 -11.98
CA ARG A 201 12.77 -8.93 -10.57
C ARG A 201 11.47 -9.55 -10.08
N VAL A 202 11.60 -10.57 -9.23
CA VAL A 202 10.48 -11.21 -8.53
C VAL A 202 10.59 -10.91 -7.05
N LEU A 203 9.48 -10.53 -6.44
CA LEU A 203 9.32 -10.21 -5.04
C LEU A 203 8.18 -11.03 -4.44
N LEU A 204 8.36 -11.49 -3.22
CA LEU A 204 7.25 -11.94 -2.39
C LEU A 204 6.69 -10.72 -1.66
N ASP A 205 5.51 -10.27 -2.03
CA ASP A 205 4.88 -9.11 -1.38
C ASP A 205 4.23 -9.53 -0.05
N GLN A 206 3.31 -10.48 -0.13
CA GLN A 206 2.61 -11.03 1.03
C GLN A 206 2.59 -12.57 0.97
N ALA A 207 2.65 -13.20 2.13
CA ALA A 207 2.44 -14.63 2.34
C ALA A 207 2.11 -14.85 3.81
N TRP A 208 0.82 -15.03 4.12
CA TRP A 208 0.36 -15.16 5.50
C TRP A 208 -0.81 -16.12 5.66
N LEU A 209 -0.97 -16.62 6.88
CA LEU A 209 -2.13 -17.37 7.37
C LEU A 209 -2.82 -16.54 8.46
N ARG A 210 -4.16 -16.47 8.42
CA ARG A 210 -4.98 -15.83 9.44
C ARG A 210 -6.01 -16.82 9.96
N PHE A 211 -6.14 -16.88 11.28
CA PHE A 211 -7.16 -17.68 11.95
C PHE A 211 -7.48 -17.07 13.32
N ASP A 212 -8.51 -17.62 13.97
CA ASP A 212 -8.91 -17.20 15.31
C ASP A 212 -9.00 -18.38 16.29
N ILE A 213 -8.86 -18.08 17.58
CA ILE A 213 -9.17 -18.98 18.68
C ILE A 213 -10.43 -18.44 19.35
N GLU A 214 -11.48 -19.26 19.34
CA GLU A 214 -12.79 -18.97 19.94
C GLU A 214 -13.37 -17.60 19.55
N ARG A 215 -13.09 -17.10 18.34
CA ARG A 215 -13.49 -15.78 17.83
C ARG A 215 -13.09 -14.61 18.75
N THR A 216 -12.11 -14.82 19.62
CA THR A 216 -11.69 -13.88 20.66
C THR A 216 -10.23 -13.46 20.46
N LEU A 217 -9.39 -14.40 20.03
CA LEU A 217 -7.97 -14.15 19.76
C LEU A 217 -7.70 -14.36 18.27
N PHE A 218 -7.32 -13.30 17.56
CA PHE A 218 -7.04 -13.36 16.13
C PHE A 218 -5.54 -13.39 15.90
N LEU A 219 -5.09 -14.33 15.07
CA LEU A 219 -3.69 -14.52 14.73
C LEU A 219 -3.48 -14.32 13.24
N THR A 220 -2.43 -13.59 12.87
CA THR A 220 -1.93 -13.52 11.49
C THR A 220 -0.43 -13.82 11.49
N ILE A 221 -0.02 -14.87 10.79
CA ILE A 221 1.35 -15.37 10.76
C ILE A 221 1.89 -15.31 9.34
N GLY A 222 3.01 -14.61 9.14
CA GLY A 222 3.70 -14.51 7.86
C GLY A 222 3.98 -13.08 7.43
N LYS A 223 4.38 -12.92 6.16
CA LYS A 223 4.71 -11.63 5.54
C LYS A 223 3.42 -10.92 5.16
N GLN A 224 3.11 -9.82 5.82
CA GLN A 224 1.83 -9.11 5.67
C GLN A 224 2.04 -7.60 5.65
N HIS A 225 1.17 -6.85 4.97
CA HIS A 225 1.16 -5.40 5.13
C HIS A 225 0.65 -5.03 6.52
N VAL A 226 1.28 -4.00 7.10
CA VAL A 226 0.82 -3.37 8.32
C VAL A 226 1.04 -1.87 8.18
N LYS A 227 0.07 -1.09 8.62
CA LYS A 227 0.20 0.36 8.74
C LYS A 227 -0.26 0.74 10.13
N TRP A 228 0.57 1.50 10.84
CA TRP A 228 0.18 2.22 12.04
C TRP A 228 0.22 3.72 11.78
N GLY A 229 -0.63 4.46 12.49
CA GLY A 229 -0.75 5.91 12.35
C GLY A 229 -1.91 6.38 11.47
N THR A 230 -2.30 7.63 11.69
CA THR A 230 -3.46 8.33 11.12
C THR A 230 -3.11 9.30 9.97
N GLY A 231 -1.83 9.63 9.80
CA GLY A 231 -1.31 10.55 8.79
C GLY A 231 -1.53 10.07 7.35
N GLN A 232 -1.65 11.04 6.45
CA GLN A 232 -1.86 10.84 5.03
C GLN A 232 -0.55 10.91 4.24
N ILE A 233 0.32 11.87 4.55
CA ILE A 233 1.59 12.10 3.85
C ILE A 233 2.77 11.58 4.68
N TRP A 234 2.84 11.97 5.95
CA TRP A 234 3.89 11.59 6.90
C TRP A 234 3.33 10.74 8.05
N ASN A 235 3.86 9.52 8.21
CA ASN A 235 3.48 8.59 9.27
C ASN A 235 4.68 8.30 10.18
N PRO A 236 4.99 9.19 11.15
CA PRO A 236 6.10 8.98 12.08
C PRO A 236 5.92 7.77 12.99
N THR A 237 4.69 7.24 13.13
CA THR A 237 4.39 6.06 13.96
C THR A 237 4.33 4.73 13.20
N ASP A 238 4.55 4.73 11.88
CA ASP A 238 4.66 3.51 11.05
C ASP A 238 6.01 2.80 11.29
N PHE A 239 6.19 2.27 12.52
CA PHE A 239 7.46 1.68 12.97
C PHE A 239 7.74 0.29 12.45
N LEU A 240 6.69 -0.41 12.02
CA LEU A 240 6.77 -1.80 11.57
C LEU A 240 7.17 -1.90 10.11
N SER A 241 6.92 -0.84 9.32
CA SER A 241 7.38 -0.73 7.95
C SER A 241 8.84 -0.27 7.91
N PRO A 242 9.79 -1.08 7.40
CA PRO A 242 11.19 -0.65 7.26
C PRO A 242 11.37 0.43 6.18
N GLN A 243 10.39 0.57 5.29
CA GLN A 243 10.38 1.54 4.19
C GLN A 243 9.40 2.67 4.49
N ARG A 244 9.82 3.90 4.19
CA ARG A 244 8.93 5.07 4.21
C ARG A 244 7.98 5.02 3.02
N ARG A 245 6.72 5.39 3.25
CA ARG A 245 5.72 5.52 2.19
C ARG A 245 6.12 6.63 1.22
N ASN A 246 5.92 6.39 -0.07
CA ASN A 246 5.96 7.45 -1.08
C ASN A 246 4.54 8.00 -1.31
N PRO A 247 4.20 9.20 -0.83
CA PRO A 247 2.88 9.80 -0.99
C PRO A 247 2.57 10.23 -2.43
N LEU A 248 3.59 10.31 -3.29
CA LEU A 248 3.45 10.69 -4.71
C LEU A 248 3.10 9.50 -5.62
N ALA A 249 3.22 8.27 -5.12
CA ALA A 249 2.96 7.09 -5.93
C ALA A 249 1.44 6.81 -6.05
N PHE A 250 0.97 6.40 -7.23
CA PHE A 250 -0.41 5.93 -7.42
C PHE A 250 -0.72 4.63 -6.67
N VAL A 251 0.32 3.82 -6.46
CA VAL A 251 0.25 2.52 -5.79
C VAL A 251 1.38 2.44 -4.75
N ASP A 252 1.09 1.90 -3.57
CA ASP A 252 2.12 1.62 -2.58
C ASP A 252 2.90 0.37 -3.02
N LEU A 253 4.20 0.54 -3.19
CA LEU A 253 5.07 -0.52 -3.69
C LEU A 253 5.79 -1.27 -2.57
N ARG A 254 5.64 -0.83 -1.32
CA ARG A 254 6.26 -1.46 -0.17
C ARG A 254 5.79 -2.91 -0.04
N THR A 255 6.72 -3.81 0.22
CA THR A 255 6.38 -5.20 0.50
C THR A 255 5.93 -5.40 1.94
N GLY A 256 5.19 -6.48 2.20
CA GLY A 256 4.83 -6.88 3.56
C GLY A 256 6.03 -7.12 4.48
N VAL A 257 5.76 -7.24 5.77
CA VAL A 257 6.75 -7.46 6.82
C VAL A 257 6.47 -8.83 7.46
N SER A 258 7.51 -9.64 7.61
CA SER A 258 7.39 -10.98 8.20
C SER A 258 7.15 -10.87 9.71
N MET A 259 5.98 -11.30 10.17
CA MET A 259 5.62 -11.20 11.59
C MET A 259 4.61 -12.25 12.03
N LEU A 260 4.55 -12.45 13.33
CA LEU A 260 3.38 -13.00 14.04
C LEU A 260 2.64 -11.83 14.65
N LYS A 261 1.36 -11.64 14.30
CA LYS A 261 0.45 -10.66 14.87
C LYS A 261 -0.62 -11.37 15.68
N VAL A 262 -0.84 -10.91 16.89
CA VAL A 262 -1.92 -11.31 17.79
C VAL A 262 -2.80 -10.08 18.02
N HIS A 263 -4.10 -10.21 17.84
CA HIS A 263 -5.10 -9.16 18.04
C HIS A 263 -6.21 -9.65 18.96
N VAL A 264 -6.50 -8.85 19.99
CA VAL A 264 -7.57 -9.09 20.96
C VAL A 264 -8.47 -7.85 20.98
N PRO A 265 -9.65 -7.89 20.33
CA PRO A 265 -10.65 -6.85 20.48
C PRO A 265 -11.37 -6.99 21.82
N TRP A 266 -11.63 -5.87 22.48
CA TRP A 266 -12.54 -5.76 23.62
C TRP A 266 -13.64 -4.77 23.24
N GLU A 267 -14.56 -5.25 22.42
CA GLU A 267 -15.62 -4.49 21.76
C GLU A 267 -16.52 -3.76 22.75
N ALA A 268 -16.92 -4.43 23.85
CA ALA A 268 -17.75 -3.86 24.90
C ALA A 268 -17.17 -2.61 25.57
N LYS A 269 -15.87 -2.31 25.36
CA LYS A 269 -15.20 -1.12 25.85
C LYS A 269 -14.62 -0.25 24.73
N GLY A 270 -14.73 -0.67 23.46
CA GLY A 270 -14.12 0.00 22.32
C GLY A 270 -12.59 -0.07 22.30
N TRP A 271 -11.99 -1.11 22.88
CA TRP A 271 -10.53 -1.30 22.89
C TRP A 271 -10.07 -2.33 21.87
N ASN A 272 -8.88 -2.14 21.31
CA ASN A 272 -8.15 -3.15 20.55
C ASN A 272 -6.73 -3.28 21.07
N PHE A 273 -6.28 -4.51 21.31
CA PHE A 273 -4.92 -4.80 21.74
C PHE A 273 -4.18 -5.62 20.69
N TYR A 274 -2.93 -5.25 20.41
CA TYR A 274 -2.07 -5.96 19.49
C TYR A 274 -0.74 -6.30 20.15
N ALA A 275 -0.31 -7.55 19.95
CA ALA A 275 1.03 -8.01 20.27
C ALA A 275 1.66 -8.61 19.02
N ILE A 276 2.87 -8.18 18.69
CA ILE A 276 3.53 -8.53 17.43
C ILE A 276 4.96 -8.98 17.72
N ALA A 277 5.35 -10.10 17.11
CA ALA A 277 6.73 -10.54 16.99
C ALA A 277 7.19 -10.35 15.54
N VAL A 278 8.17 -9.47 15.32
CA VAL A 278 8.66 -9.09 14.00
C VAL A 278 9.94 -9.87 13.68
N MET A 279 9.94 -10.52 12.52
CA MET A 279 11.04 -11.35 12.04
C MET A 279 11.88 -10.64 10.98
N ASP A 280 11.46 -9.47 10.50
CA ASP A 280 12.30 -8.63 9.65
C ASP A 280 13.12 -7.64 10.48
N ASP A 281 14.18 -7.07 9.91
CA ASP A 281 14.87 -5.93 10.50
C ASP A 281 13.98 -4.69 10.37
N LEU A 282 13.65 -4.06 11.50
CA LEU A 282 12.80 -2.87 11.55
C LEU A 282 13.48 -1.59 11.00
N GLY A 283 14.66 -1.74 10.39
CA GLY A 283 15.38 -0.70 9.69
C GLY A 283 15.94 0.38 10.61
N THR A 284 16.60 1.36 10.00
CA THR A 284 17.09 2.56 10.69
C THR A 284 16.07 3.70 10.58
N ASP A 285 16.35 4.80 11.24
CA ASP A 285 15.50 6.01 11.21
C ASP A 285 15.33 6.63 9.82
N ALA A 286 16.31 6.43 8.95
CA ALA A 286 16.24 6.82 7.55
C ALA A 286 15.16 6.02 6.82
N GLY A 287 14.87 4.79 7.24
CA GLY A 287 14.10 3.85 6.44
C GLY A 287 14.92 3.41 5.22
N ALA A 288 14.52 2.29 4.62
CA ALA A 288 15.10 1.89 3.35
C ALA A 288 14.51 2.72 2.22
N LEU A 289 15.36 3.24 1.32
CA LEU A 289 14.90 3.80 0.05
C LEU A 289 14.22 2.70 -0.75
N LEU A 290 13.03 2.99 -1.26
CA LEU A 290 12.37 2.15 -2.26
C LEU A 290 13.05 2.38 -3.61
N ASP A 291 13.34 1.32 -4.33
CA ASP A 291 13.52 1.48 -5.78
C ASP A 291 12.16 1.66 -6.48
N ASN A 292 12.19 2.06 -7.76
CA ASN A 292 10.99 2.27 -8.58
C ASN A 292 10.17 0.99 -8.82
N THR A 293 10.57 -0.16 -8.26
CA THR A 293 9.90 -1.46 -8.37
C THR A 293 9.34 -1.97 -7.03
N GLY A 294 9.54 -1.23 -5.93
CA GLY A 294 9.02 -1.58 -4.60
C GLY A 294 9.96 -2.38 -3.72
N GLY A 295 11.12 -2.75 -4.24
CA GLY A 295 12.08 -3.51 -3.46
C GLY A 295 12.89 -2.63 -2.51
N VAL A 296 13.32 -3.22 -1.40
CA VAL A 296 14.44 -2.70 -0.62
C VAL A 296 15.74 -3.06 -1.37
N PRO A 297 16.62 -2.11 -1.70
CA PRO A 297 18.00 -2.42 -2.04
C PRO A 297 18.63 -3.15 -0.83
N PRO A 298 19.38 -4.25 -1.02
CA PRO A 298 20.05 -4.89 0.10
C PRO A 298 20.92 -3.86 0.83
N PRO A 299 20.73 -3.63 2.14
CA PRO A 299 21.67 -2.84 2.91
C PRO A 299 23.06 -3.45 2.76
N VAL A 300 24.10 -2.60 2.66
CA VAL A 300 25.50 -3.03 2.64
C VAL A 300 25.86 -3.87 3.90
N GLU A 301 25.08 -3.72 4.98
CA GLU A 301 25.19 -4.48 6.24
C GLU A 301 23.83 -5.04 6.72
N ALA A 302 23.03 -5.66 5.85
CA ALA A 302 21.84 -6.36 6.32
C ALA A 302 22.23 -7.66 7.04
N ASP A 303 22.23 -7.64 8.37
CA ASP A 303 22.23 -8.86 9.17
C ASP A 303 20.80 -9.45 9.17
N PRO A 304 20.53 -10.56 8.47
CA PRO A 304 19.24 -11.20 8.52
C PRO A 304 18.89 -11.53 9.97
N VAL A 305 17.62 -11.39 10.35
CA VAL A 305 17.11 -11.82 11.66
C VAL A 305 17.03 -13.35 11.65
N ASN A 306 18.19 -14.00 11.70
CA ASN A 306 18.35 -15.45 11.68
C ASN A 306 18.63 -16.03 13.08
N ARG A 307 18.41 -15.22 14.13
CA ARG A 307 18.60 -15.59 15.54
C ARG A 307 17.41 -15.10 16.35
N LEU A 308 16.94 -15.92 17.30
CA LEU A 308 15.86 -15.54 18.23
C LEU A 308 16.11 -14.21 18.93
N SER A 309 17.38 -13.91 19.26
CA SER A 309 17.74 -12.67 19.93
C SER A 309 17.56 -11.40 19.09
N ARG A 310 17.28 -11.52 17.80
CA ARG A 310 17.05 -10.42 16.85
C ARG A 310 15.57 -10.24 16.50
N ILE A 311 14.68 -11.10 16.98
CA ILE A 311 13.23 -10.92 16.83
C ILE A 311 12.83 -9.62 17.54
N GLY A 312 12.09 -8.76 16.82
CA GLY A 312 11.52 -7.53 17.35
C GLY A 312 10.20 -7.82 18.07
N GLY A 313 9.90 -7.04 19.11
CA GLY A 313 8.62 -7.05 19.80
C GLY A 313 7.91 -5.71 19.61
N ALA A 314 6.60 -5.76 19.41
CA ALA A 314 5.76 -4.59 19.27
C ALA A 314 4.43 -4.78 20.00
N LEU A 315 3.98 -3.74 20.68
CA LEU A 315 2.70 -3.68 21.37
C LEU A 315 1.93 -2.45 20.91
N ARG A 316 0.61 -2.57 20.76
CA ARG A 316 -0.26 -1.45 20.48
C ARG A 316 -1.60 -1.60 21.21
N ALA A 317 -2.11 -0.50 21.73
CA ALA A 317 -3.47 -0.40 22.24
C ALA A 317 -4.17 0.75 21.50
N GLU A 318 -5.39 0.50 21.06
CA GLU A 318 -6.30 1.49 20.48
C GLU A 318 -7.55 1.57 21.33
N VAL A 319 -8.10 2.76 21.49
CA VAL A 319 -9.36 2.98 22.20
C VAL A 319 -10.20 4.03 21.48
N VAL A 320 -11.49 3.73 21.32
CA VAL A 320 -12.49 4.67 20.81
C VAL A 320 -13.21 5.32 21.99
N LEU A 321 -13.19 6.65 22.06
CA LEU A 321 -13.82 7.48 23.09
C LEU A 321 -14.69 8.56 22.43
N GLY A 322 -15.99 8.30 22.31
CA GLY A 322 -16.89 9.19 21.59
C GLY A 322 -16.54 9.24 20.09
N PRO A 323 -16.34 10.43 19.48
CA PRO A 323 -15.94 10.54 18.08
C PRO A 323 -14.43 10.40 17.85
N ALA A 324 -13.65 10.19 18.92
CA ALA A 324 -12.19 10.17 18.87
C ALA A 324 -11.64 8.76 19.03
N GLU A 325 -10.56 8.46 18.31
CA GLU A 325 -9.76 7.25 18.46
C GLU A 325 -8.35 7.62 18.91
N PHE A 326 -7.83 6.89 19.90
CA PHE A 326 -6.48 7.07 20.42
C PHE A 326 -5.70 5.78 20.28
N GLY A 327 -4.51 5.85 19.70
CA GLY A 327 -3.54 4.77 19.61
C GLY A 327 -2.29 5.06 20.45
N ALA A 328 -1.78 4.03 21.12
CA ALA A 328 -0.46 4.04 21.75
C ALA A 328 0.32 2.80 21.34
N SER A 329 1.55 2.96 20.90
CA SER A 329 2.40 1.89 20.41
C SER A 329 3.81 1.93 20.98
N ALA A 330 4.43 0.77 21.11
CA ALA A 330 5.83 0.63 21.51
C ALA A 330 6.48 -0.50 20.72
N VAL A 331 7.70 -0.27 20.25
CA VAL A 331 8.46 -1.23 19.44
C VAL A 331 9.90 -1.30 19.93
N ALA A 332 10.44 -2.51 20.05
CA ALA A 332 11.82 -2.76 20.44
C ALA A 332 12.40 -3.95 19.68
N GLN A 333 13.65 -3.81 19.22
CA GLN A 333 14.41 -4.89 18.59
C GLN A 333 15.88 -4.77 18.99
N ARG A 334 16.54 -5.89 19.26
CA ARG A 334 17.95 -5.88 19.66
C ARG A 334 18.81 -5.28 18.55
N GLY A 335 19.62 -4.27 18.89
CA GLY A 335 20.45 -3.54 17.92
C GLY A 335 19.72 -2.37 17.23
N ARG A 336 18.49 -2.08 17.65
CA ARG A 336 17.71 -0.90 17.27
C ARG A 336 17.33 -0.10 18.51
N LYS A 337 17.10 1.20 18.34
CA LYS A 337 16.56 2.07 19.37
C LYS A 337 15.06 1.78 19.55
N PRO A 338 14.56 1.69 20.79
CA PRO A 338 13.13 1.55 21.02
C PRO A 338 12.38 2.80 20.52
N ARG A 339 11.18 2.56 19.99
CA ARG A 339 10.30 3.58 19.40
C ARG A 339 8.96 3.55 20.11
N PHE A 340 8.41 4.72 20.37
CA PHE A 340 7.12 4.91 21.03
C PHE A 340 6.25 5.80 20.17
N GLY A 341 5.00 5.45 20.01
CA GLY A 341 4.06 6.14 19.14
C GLY A 341 2.78 6.48 19.90
N PHE A 342 2.26 7.65 19.60
CA PHE A 342 0.91 8.04 19.98
C PHE A 342 0.23 8.61 18.74
N ASP A 343 -1.03 8.25 18.54
CA ASP A 343 -1.83 8.76 17.45
C ASP A 343 -3.26 9.03 17.92
N LEU A 344 -3.88 10.01 17.28
CA LEU A 344 -5.21 10.48 17.58
C LEU A 344 -5.90 10.82 16.26
N SER A 345 -7.17 10.47 16.15
CA SER A 345 -8.09 11.01 15.14
C SER A 345 -9.42 11.35 15.79
N SER A 346 -10.11 12.35 15.27
CA SER A 346 -11.46 12.70 15.72
C SER A 346 -12.21 13.47 14.64
N ALA A 347 -13.51 13.21 14.55
CA ALA A 347 -14.42 14.09 13.83
C ALA A 347 -14.78 15.30 14.72
N LEU A 348 -14.54 16.52 14.22
CA LEU A 348 -14.87 17.81 14.84
C LEU A 348 -15.86 18.57 13.94
N GLY A 349 -17.13 18.16 13.99
CA GLY A 349 -18.15 18.69 13.08
C GLY A 349 -17.88 18.24 11.65
N PRO A 350 -17.75 19.15 10.66
CA PRO A 350 -17.45 18.79 9.28
C PRO A 350 -15.95 18.61 8.99
N ILE A 351 -15.10 18.73 10.02
CA ILE A 351 -13.65 18.64 9.90
C ILE A 351 -13.17 17.39 10.63
N ASP A 352 -12.48 16.51 9.92
CA ASP A 352 -11.76 15.39 10.54
C ASP A 352 -10.34 15.85 10.86
N VAL A 353 -9.93 15.74 12.13
CA VAL A 353 -8.57 16.07 12.56
C VAL A 353 -7.82 14.83 12.98
N TYR A 354 -6.52 14.84 12.76
CA TYR A 354 -5.64 13.76 13.18
C TYR A 354 -4.27 14.27 13.57
N GLY A 355 -3.57 13.48 14.37
CA GLY A 355 -2.21 13.75 14.77
C GLY A 355 -1.47 12.50 15.19
N GLU A 356 -0.15 12.53 15.04
CA GLU A 356 0.76 11.47 15.42
C GLU A 356 2.01 12.05 16.08
N VAL A 357 2.56 11.33 17.06
CA VAL A 357 3.84 11.62 17.69
C VAL A 357 4.66 10.33 17.76
N GLY A 358 5.74 10.26 17.01
CA GLY A 358 6.76 9.23 17.12
C GLY A 358 7.94 9.72 17.95
N ILE A 359 8.36 8.94 18.95
CA ILE A 359 9.44 9.29 19.88
C ILE A 359 10.44 8.15 19.93
N LYS A 360 11.72 8.51 19.85
CA LYS A 360 12.86 7.62 20.11
C LYS A 360 13.97 8.38 20.83
N LYS A 361 14.97 7.67 21.33
CA LYS A 361 16.15 8.27 21.96
C LYS A 361 17.32 8.28 20.96
N GLY A 362 17.78 9.48 20.60
CA GLY A 362 18.84 9.70 19.62
C GLY A 362 18.48 9.26 18.22
N THR A 363 19.48 8.84 17.44
CA THR A 363 19.29 8.33 16.08
C THR A 363 20.06 7.04 15.87
N GLU A 364 19.64 6.24 14.88
CA GLU A 364 20.31 4.99 14.47
C GLU A 364 21.57 5.25 13.64
N ARG A 365 21.60 6.36 12.90
CA ARG A 365 22.74 6.85 12.12
C ARG A 365 23.19 8.22 12.63
N PRO A 366 24.47 8.59 12.51
CA PRO A 366 24.91 9.94 12.84
C PRO A 366 24.18 10.97 11.96
N LEU A 367 23.90 12.12 12.55
CA LEU A 367 23.54 13.34 11.84
C LEU A 367 24.80 14.15 11.59
N TYR A 368 24.76 15.04 10.60
CA TYR A 368 25.91 15.86 10.24
C TYR A 368 25.62 17.33 10.52
N ARG A 369 26.55 18.06 11.11
CA ARG A 369 26.51 19.53 11.13
C ARG A 369 27.51 20.04 10.11
N ILE A 370 27.01 20.88 9.22
CA ILE A 370 27.81 21.47 8.16
C ILE A 370 27.60 22.99 8.27
N PRO A 371 28.66 23.79 8.44
CA PRO A 371 28.56 25.25 8.59
C PRO A 371 27.88 25.91 7.38
N ALA A 372 26.88 26.75 7.62
CA ALA A 372 26.14 27.39 6.54
C ALA A 372 27.06 28.10 5.53
N GLY A 373 26.93 27.76 4.26
CA GLY A 373 27.72 28.32 3.16
C GLY A 373 28.91 27.48 2.71
N THR A 374 29.32 26.45 3.46
CA THR A 374 30.41 25.53 3.09
C THR A 374 30.15 24.71 1.80
N THR A 375 30.93 24.91 0.76
CA THR A 375 30.71 24.13 -0.48
C THR A 375 31.09 22.66 -0.31
N TYR A 376 30.52 21.75 -1.12
CA TYR A 376 30.93 20.35 -1.07
C TYR A 376 32.42 20.17 -1.42
N GLU A 377 32.96 21.06 -2.27
CA GLU A 377 34.39 21.12 -2.59
C GLU A 377 35.25 21.43 -1.36
N GLU A 378 34.81 22.37 -0.52
CA GLU A 378 35.48 22.69 0.74
C GLU A 378 35.48 21.48 1.68
N ILE A 379 34.36 20.75 1.76
CA ILE A 379 34.26 19.52 2.59
C ILE A 379 35.23 18.44 2.09
N ILE A 380 35.37 18.26 0.77
CA ILE A 380 36.33 17.29 0.21
C ILE A 380 37.78 17.68 0.57
N LYS A 381 38.10 18.98 0.54
CA LYS A 381 39.44 19.49 0.86
C LYS A 381 39.74 19.43 2.36
N ASP A 382 38.74 19.65 3.19
CA ASP A 382 38.83 19.63 4.65
C ASP A 382 37.59 18.98 5.27
N THR A 383 37.71 17.68 5.55
CA THR A 383 36.61 16.91 6.15
C THR A 383 36.34 17.31 7.60
N SER A 384 37.24 18.05 8.25
CA SER A 384 37.03 18.54 9.62
C SER A 384 35.94 19.61 9.72
N LEU A 385 35.51 20.17 8.58
CA LEU A 385 34.37 21.07 8.48
C LEU A 385 33.03 20.39 8.80
N VAL A 386 32.96 19.06 8.77
CA VAL A 386 31.75 18.30 9.06
C VAL A 386 31.86 17.64 10.43
N GLU A 387 30.90 17.95 11.30
CA GLU A 387 30.76 17.27 12.60
C GLU A 387 29.68 16.18 12.50
N ALA A 388 30.08 14.91 12.57
CA ALA A 388 29.16 13.81 12.77
C ALA A 388 28.77 13.69 14.26
N TYR A 389 27.48 13.64 14.58
CA TYR A 389 26.99 13.54 15.95
C TYR A 389 25.72 12.69 16.05
N VAL A 390 25.50 12.07 17.22
CA VAL A 390 24.24 11.39 17.55
C VAL A 390 23.55 12.17 18.67
N PRO A 391 22.32 12.64 18.48
CA PRO A 391 21.59 13.33 19.55
C PRO A 391 21.46 12.43 20.79
N SER A 392 21.73 12.98 21.98
CA SER A 392 21.63 12.21 23.24
C SER A 392 20.20 12.19 23.82
N GLY A 393 19.38 13.16 23.43
CA GLY A 393 18.01 13.36 23.91
C GLY A 393 16.95 12.60 23.11
N LEU A 394 15.68 12.91 23.41
CA LEU A 394 14.55 12.44 22.63
C LEU A 394 14.51 13.14 21.27
N THR A 395 14.16 12.40 20.23
CA THR A 395 14.08 12.87 18.85
C THR A 395 12.65 12.69 18.34
N PRO A 396 11.71 13.56 18.77
CA PRO A 396 10.31 13.47 18.38
C PRO A 396 10.13 13.80 16.88
N GLN A 397 9.19 13.10 16.27
CA GLN A 397 8.60 13.39 14.98
C GLN A 397 7.10 13.56 15.17
N VAL A 398 6.52 14.63 14.65
CA VAL A 398 5.12 15.00 14.89
C VAL A 398 4.43 15.28 13.58
N THR A 399 3.32 14.61 13.32
CA THR A 399 2.41 14.94 12.22
C THR A 399 1.10 15.46 12.78
N GLY A 400 0.49 16.45 12.14
CA GLY A 400 -0.87 16.87 12.44
C GLY A 400 -1.55 17.36 11.18
N GLY A 401 -2.83 17.02 11.01
CA GLY A 401 -3.58 17.40 9.82
C GLY A 401 -5.07 17.50 10.06
N ALA A 402 -5.75 18.04 9.05
CA ALA A 402 -7.19 18.20 9.03
C ALA A 402 -7.72 17.99 7.62
N ASN A 403 -8.90 17.37 7.52
CA ASN A 403 -9.67 17.21 6.29
C ASN A 403 -11.01 17.93 6.45
N TYR A 404 -11.41 18.68 5.44
CA TYR A 404 -12.72 19.28 5.32
C TYR A 404 -13.41 18.72 4.08
N SER A 405 -14.47 17.97 4.31
CA SER A 405 -15.30 17.39 3.26
C SER A 405 -16.48 18.33 3.02
N PHE A 406 -16.63 18.83 1.79
CA PHE A 406 -17.71 19.74 1.44
C PHE A 406 -18.40 19.32 0.14
N PRO A 407 -19.74 19.45 0.08
CA PRO A 407 -20.46 19.25 -1.15
C PRO A 407 -20.09 20.36 -2.14
N TYR A 408 -19.92 20.02 -3.41
CA TYR A 408 -19.80 21.00 -4.48
C TYR A 408 -20.63 20.53 -5.68
N GLY A 409 -21.83 21.09 -5.84
CA GLY A 409 -22.84 20.54 -6.76
C GLY A 409 -23.80 19.57 -6.07
N ASP A 410 -24.70 18.98 -6.84
CA ASP A 410 -25.88 18.31 -6.28
C ASP A 410 -25.54 16.97 -5.59
N ASN A 411 -24.53 16.24 -6.10
CA ASN A 411 -24.14 14.92 -5.58
C ASN A 411 -22.62 14.73 -5.42
N ASP A 412 -21.81 15.77 -5.65
CA ASP A 412 -20.36 15.63 -5.59
C ASP A 412 -19.82 16.14 -4.26
N ILE A 413 -18.79 15.46 -3.76
CA ILE A 413 -18.05 15.85 -2.56
C ILE A 413 -16.60 16.09 -2.95
N ALA A 414 -16.07 17.19 -2.43
CA ALA A 414 -14.65 17.49 -2.48
C ALA A 414 -14.06 17.35 -1.07
N VAL A 415 -12.82 16.87 -0.99
CA VAL A 415 -12.06 16.81 0.26
C VAL A 415 -10.86 17.73 0.14
N LEU A 416 -10.83 18.77 0.95
CA LEU A 416 -9.65 19.63 1.13
C LEU A 416 -8.93 19.18 2.40
N GLY A 417 -7.64 18.85 2.30
CA GLY A 417 -6.83 18.52 3.46
C GLY A 417 -5.54 19.32 3.54
N VAL A 418 -5.08 19.47 4.77
CA VAL A 418 -3.78 20.06 5.11
C VAL A 418 -3.08 19.17 6.12
N GLU A 419 -1.77 19.03 5.98
CA GLU A 419 -0.94 18.25 6.90
C GLU A 419 0.37 18.99 7.15
N TYR A 420 0.82 19.01 8.40
CA TYR A 420 2.11 19.55 8.81
C TYR A 420 2.93 18.46 9.49
N PHE A 421 4.21 18.42 9.16
CA PHE A 421 5.16 17.47 9.75
C PHE A 421 6.38 18.19 10.32
N TYR A 422 6.70 17.86 11.57
CA TYR A 422 7.88 18.30 12.28
C TYR A 422 8.80 17.13 12.56
N ASN A 423 10.08 17.29 12.21
CA ASN A 423 11.14 16.32 12.44
C ASN A 423 12.26 16.97 13.25
N SER A 424 12.36 16.66 14.55
CA SER A 424 13.37 17.26 15.43
C SER A 424 14.82 17.04 14.97
N THR A 425 15.08 15.95 14.27
CA THR A 425 16.40 15.61 13.71
C THR A 425 16.62 16.13 12.30
N GLY A 426 15.64 16.85 11.74
CA GLY A 426 15.72 17.42 10.41
C GLY A 426 16.58 18.68 10.33
N TYR A 427 17.13 18.89 9.14
CA TYR A 427 17.94 20.03 8.75
C TYR A 427 17.06 21.28 8.54
N THR A 428 17.60 22.43 8.89
CA THR A 428 16.90 23.73 8.78
C THR A 428 17.17 24.45 7.47
N SER A 429 17.96 23.85 6.56
CA SER A 429 18.30 24.40 5.24
C SER A 429 18.75 23.28 4.30
N SER A 430 18.86 23.58 3.00
CA SER A 430 19.37 22.68 1.94
C SER A 430 20.88 22.44 1.99
N PHE A 431 21.54 23.11 2.91
CA PHE A 431 22.98 23.25 2.91
C PHE A 431 23.66 21.90 3.26
N GLY A 432 24.39 21.33 2.29
CA GLY A 432 25.11 20.07 2.45
C GLY A 432 24.40 18.81 1.93
N TYR A 433 23.27 18.94 1.22
CA TYR A 433 22.61 17.77 0.59
C TYR A 433 23.53 16.90 -0.28
N PRO A 434 24.46 17.42 -1.11
CA PRO A 434 25.41 16.58 -1.84
C PRO A 434 26.25 15.70 -0.92
N TYR A 435 26.63 16.21 0.25
CA TYR A 435 27.36 15.45 1.27
C TYR A 435 26.46 14.38 1.90
N LEU A 436 25.23 14.71 2.25
CA LEU A 436 24.28 13.72 2.79
C LEU A 436 24.00 12.59 1.81
N ILE A 437 23.94 12.88 0.50
CA ILE A 437 23.79 11.86 -0.54
C ILE A 437 25.02 10.96 -0.59
N ALA A 438 26.23 11.53 -0.51
CA ALA A 438 27.48 10.77 -0.51
C ALA A 438 27.62 9.84 0.71
N GLU A 439 27.07 10.23 1.86
CA GLU A 439 27.09 9.48 3.12
C GLU A 439 25.86 8.56 3.34
N ASP A 440 25.02 8.34 2.32
CA ASP A 440 23.75 7.57 2.45
C ASP A 440 22.86 8.08 3.61
N ALA A 441 22.88 9.39 3.84
CA ALA A 441 22.12 10.08 4.89
C ALA A 441 21.01 10.97 4.32
N PHE A 442 20.83 10.98 3.00
CA PHE A 442 19.77 11.71 2.32
C PHE A 442 18.48 10.89 2.28
N GLN A 443 17.52 11.22 3.15
CA GLN A 443 16.21 10.58 3.17
C GLN A 443 15.10 11.52 2.68
N PRO A 444 14.56 11.30 1.46
CA PRO A 444 13.46 12.09 0.94
C PRO A 444 12.26 12.13 1.89
N LEU A 445 11.60 13.29 1.96
CA LEU A 445 10.46 13.67 2.78
C LEU A 445 10.71 13.69 4.31
N TYR A 446 11.93 13.37 4.76
CA TYR A 446 12.30 13.34 6.18
C TYR A 446 13.65 14.05 6.45
N LEU A 447 14.17 14.82 5.49
CA LEU A 447 15.40 15.60 5.59
C LEU A 447 15.21 16.91 6.34
N GLY A 448 14.21 17.69 5.95
CA GLY A 448 13.87 18.97 6.55
C GLY A 448 13.33 18.81 7.97
N ARG A 449 13.43 19.88 8.75
CA ARG A 449 12.81 19.96 10.09
C ARG A 449 11.31 20.19 10.03
N HIS A 450 10.87 20.91 9.02
CA HIS A 450 9.51 21.37 8.84
C HIS A 450 9.05 21.06 7.42
N TYR A 451 7.92 20.40 7.31
CA TYR A 451 7.23 20.10 6.07
C TYR A 451 5.75 20.48 6.18
N GLY A 452 5.14 20.76 5.04
CA GLY A 452 3.71 20.98 4.92
C GLY A 452 3.16 20.40 3.64
N ALA A 453 1.91 19.97 3.68
CA ALA A 453 1.15 19.52 2.54
C ALA A 453 -0.24 20.16 2.52
N ALA A 454 -0.75 20.38 1.32
CA ALA A 454 -2.15 20.70 1.07
C ALA A 454 -2.63 19.86 -0.11
N TYR A 455 -3.84 19.34 -0.04
CA TYR A 455 -4.40 18.48 -1.09
C TYR A 455 -5.89 18.69 -1.27
N LEU A 456 -6.36 18.50 -2.50
CA LEU A 456 -7.74 18.54 -2.91
C LEU A 456 -8.05 17.27 -3.70
N PHE A 457 -9.04 16.52 -3.21
CA PHE A 457 -9.57 15.35 -3.90
C PHE A 457 -10.98 15.66 -4.42
N LEU A 458 -11.19 15.39 -5.70
CA LEU A 458 -12.49 15.46 -6.36
C LEU A 458 -12.79 14.07 -6.90
N ASP A 459 -13.77 13.40 -6.29
CA ASP A 459 -14.21 12.10 -6.79
C ASP A 459 -15.30 12.28 -7.84
N ARG A 460 -15.07 11.76 -9.05
CA ARG A 460 -16.10 11.63 -10.11
C ARG A 460 -16.92 12.91 -10.34
N PRO A 461 -16.27 14.07 -10.61
CA PRO A 461 -16.92 15.37 -10.56
C PRO A 461 -17.91 15.59 -11.72
N GLY A 462 -19.14 15.98 -11.40
CA GLY A 462 -20.17 16.38 -12.35
C GLY A 462 -20.46 15.28 -13.39
N SER A 463 -20.26 15.61 -14.67
CA SER A 463 -20.44 14.63 -15.76
C SER A 463 -19.29 13.64 -15.92
N LEU A 464 -18.21 13.79 -15.15
CA LEU A 464 -17.03 12.94 -15.20
C LEU A 464 -17.16 11.74 -14.25
N GLU A 465 -18.26 11.00 -14.37
CA GLU A 465 -18.61 9.82 -13.56
C GLU A 465 -17.63 8.64 -13.70
N ARG A 466 -16.46 8.80 -14.31
CA ARG A 466 -15.44 7.75 -14.39
C ARG A 466 -14.05 8.30 -14.09
N THR A 467 -13.95 9.56 -13.69
CA THR A 467 -12.67 10.24 -13.53
C THR A 467 -12.59 10.85 -12.15
N SER A 468 -11.49 10.62 -11.43
CA SER A 468 -11.22 11.29 -10.17
C SER A 468 -9.95 12.13 -10.30
N PHE A 469 -9.90 13.24 -9.58
CA PHE A 469 -8.78 14.17 -9.58
C PHE A 469 -8.20 14.27 -8.18
N ASN A 470 -6.88 14.24 -8.07
CA ASN A 470 -6.18 14.52 -6.83
C ASN A 470 -5.10 15.55 -7.11
N PHE A 471 -5.25 16.75 -6.56
CA PHE A 471 -4.25 17.79 -6.59
C PHE A 471 -3.58 17.88 -5.22
N PHE A 472 -2.26 17.97 -5.17
CA PHE A 472 -1.58 18.24 -3.92
C PHE A 472 -0.30 19.04 -4.13
N THR A 473 0.08 19.76 -3.08
CA THR A 473 1.35 20.46 -2.95
C THR A 473 2.07 19.91 -1.73
N LEU A 474 3.32 19.46 -1.91
CA LEU A 474 4.24 19.17 -0.81
C LEU A 474 5.29 20.27 -0.71
N SER A 475 5.67 20.60 0.51
CA SER A 475 6.65 21.64 0.81
C SER A 475 7.64 21.17 1.85
N ASN A 476 8.93 21.37 1.58
CA ASN A 476 9.96 21.35 2.61
C ASN A 476 10.13 22.81 3.02
N LEU A 477 9.46 23.18 4.11
CA LEU A 477 9.44 24.55 4.62
C LEU A 477 10.80 24.99 5.15
N SER A 478 11.69 24.03 5.45
CA SER A 478 13.03 24.29 5.98
C SER A 478 13.97 24.81 4.88
N ASP A 479 13.91 24.22 3.69
CA ASP A 479 14.72 24.66 2.55
C ASP A 479 13.94 25.48 1.51
N LYS A 480 12.63 25.66 1.69
CA LYS A 480 11.73 26.44 0.82
C LYS A 480 11.67 25.88 -0.60
N SER A 481 11.68 24.57 -0.73
CA SER A 481 11.38 23.87 -1.97
C SER A 481 9.98 23.26 -1.95
N TYR A 482 9.37 23.12 -3.13
CA TYR A 482 7.99 22.69 -3.30
C TYR A 482 7.82 21.81 -4.53
N ILE A 483 6.86 20.89 -4.47
CA ILE A 483 6.32 20.16 -5.61
C ILE A 483 4.81 20.28 -5.58
N SER A 484 4.19 20.67 -6.70
CA SER A 484 2.74 20.63 -6.90
C SER A 484 2.41 19.63 -7.99
N ARG A 485 1.44 18.76 -7.76
CA ARG A 485 1.10 17.66 -8.66
C ARG A 485 -0.41 17.50 -8.79
N ILE A 486 -0.86 17.29 -10.03
CA ILE A 486 -2.22 16.85 -10.33
C ILE A 486 -2.16 15.41 -10.83
N ASN A 487 -3.00 14.56 -10.25
CA ASN A 487 -3.24 13.19 -10.66
C ASN A 487 -4.67 13.10 -11.23
N VAL A 488 -4.80 12.32 -12.29
CA VAL A 488 -6.07 11.99 -12.94
C VAL A 488 -6.15 10.47 -13.02
N THR A 489 -7.25 9.90 -12.55
CA THR A 489 -7.54 8.48 -12.63
C THR A 489 -8.87 8.28 -13.34
N HIS A 490 -8.87 7.60 -14.48
CA HIS A 490 -10.04 7.40 -15.32
C HIS A 490 -10.33 5.90 -15.55
N ARG A 491 -11.53 5.43 -15.18
CA ARG A 491 -11.98 4.07 -15.47
C ARG A 491 -12.47 3.97 -16.92
N ALA A 492 -11.56 3.65 -17.83
CA ALA A 492 -11.85 3.54 -19.26
C ALA A 492 -12.77 2.36 -19.59
N LEU A 493 -12.53 1.20 -18.99
CA LEU A 493 -13.37 0.00 -19.08
C LEU A 493 -13.59 -0.59 -17.68
N SER A 494 -14.46 -1.60 -17.54
CA SER A 494 -14.81 -2.19 -16.24
C SER A 494 -13.60 -2.55 -15.36
N TYR A 495 -12.54 -3.09 -15.99
CA TYR A 495 -11.31 -3.48 -15.30
C TYR A 495 -10.09 -2.64 -15.70
N LEU A 496 -10.23 -1.72 -16.66
CA LEU A 496 -9.11 -0.91 -17.17
C LEU A 496 -9.18 0.50 -16.62
N THR A 497 -8.15 0.89 -15.89
CA THR A 497 -7.92 2.24 -15.39
C THR A 497 -6.76 2.88 -16.15
N VAL A 498 -6.98 4.11 -16.62
CA VAL A 498 -5.95 4.99 -17.15
C VAL A 498 -5.60 6.00 -16.07
N GLU A 499 -4.32 6.16 -15.79
CA GLU A 499 -3.79 7.13 -14.83
C GLU A 499 -2.89 8.11 -15.54
N ALA A 500 -2.90 9.37 -15.14
CA ALA A 500 -1.98 10.37 -15.62
C ALA A 500 -1.64 11.38 -14.53
N TYR A 501 -0.45 11.97 -14.59
CA TYR A 501 -0.09 13.08 -13.72
C TYR A 501 0.82 14.08 -14.41
N GLY A 502 0.77 15.31 -13.89
CA GLY A 502 1.77 16.35 -14.14
C GLY A 502 2.21 16.97 -12.83
N ALA A 503 3.52 17.15 -12.65
CA ALA A 503 4.12 17.70 -11.44
C ALA A 503 5.08 18.84 -11.78
N VAL A 504 5.05 19.93 -11.02
CA VAL A 504 5.95 21.08 -11.17
C VAL A 504 6.77 21.26 -9.91
N HIS A 505 8.08 21.44 -10.08
CA HIS A 505 9.05 21.66 -9.02
C HIS A 505 9.46 23.14 -8.98
N TYR A 506 9.31 23.80 -7.82
CA TYR A 506 9.55 25.23 -7.68
C TYR A 506 10.08 25.59 -6.28
N GLY A 507 10.48 26.85 -6.10
CA GLY A 507 11.17 27.32 -4.89
C GLY A 507 12.69 27.29 -5.00
N HIS A 508 13.37 27.11 -3.87
CA HIS A 508 14.83 27.23 -3.75
C HIS A 508 15.57 26.12 -4.50
N LYS A 509 16.42 26.48 -5.47
CA LYS A 509 17.30 25.56 -6.19
C LYS A 509 18.32 24.94 -5.23
N GLY A 510 18.49 23.63 -5.30
CA GLY A 510 19.30 22.86 -4.35
C GLY A 510 18.53 22.40 -3.11
N GLY A 511 17.31 22.89 -2.88
CA GLY A 511 16.38 22.31 -1.90
C GLY A 511 15.85 20.96 -2.37
N GLU A 512 15.18 20.23 -1.49
CA GLU A 512 14.86 18.81 -1.66
C GLU A 512 13.97 18.56 -2.88
N PHE A 513 12.91 19.37 -3.05
CA PHE A 513 12.03 19.25 -4.21
C PHE A 513 12.58 19.95 -5.46
N ARG A 514 13.70 20.68 -5.36
CA ARG A 514 14.43 21.23 -6.51
C ARG A 514 15.90 20.85 -6.44
N LEU A 515 16.16 19.57 -6.16
CA LEU A 515 17.49 19.09 -5.88
C LEU A 515 18.35 19.22 -7.13
N GLY A 516 19.33 20.12 -7.07
CA GLY A 516 20.30 20.31 -8.14
C GLY A 516 21.54 20.98 -7.59
N PHE A 517 22.70 20.51 -8.03
CA PHE A 517 24.01 20.96 -7.59
C PHE A 517 25.05 20.71 -8.68
N SER A 518 26.16 21.44 -8.62
CA SER A 518 27.31 21.25 -9.48
C SER A 518 28.53 21.16 -8.59
N VAL A 519 29.21 20.02 -8.62
CA VAL A 519 30.49 19.80 -7.95
C VAL A 519 31.53 19.72 -9.06
N PRO A 520 32.51 20.62 -9.15
CA PRO A 520 33.61 20.52 -10.11
C PRO A 520 34.60 19.42 -9.70
N ASP A 521 35.55 19.12 -10.59
CA ASP A 521 36.67 18.26 -10.26
C ASP A 521 37.48 18.86 -9.10
N VAL A 522 37.76 18.06 -8.08
CA VAL A 522 38.56 18.47 -6.92
C VAL A 522 39.80 17.58 -6.82
N VAL A 523 40.97 18.18 -6.73
CA VAL A 523 42.23 17.46 -6.50
C VAL A 523 42.64 17.65 -5.02
N VAL A 524 42.83 16.55 -4.30
CA VAL A 524 43.33 16.53 -2.92
C VAL A 524 44.54 15.62 -2.85
N GLY A 525 45.73 16.20 -2.66
CA GLY A 525 46.99 15.47 -2.78
C GLY A 525 47.16 14.90 -4.19
N GLU A 526 47.38 13.59 -4.30
CA GLU A 526 47.50 12.86 -5.58
C GLU A 526 46.17 12.28 -6.09
N LYS A 527 45.05 12.46 -5.37
CA LYS A 527 43.74 11.92 -5.73
C LYS A 527 42.88 12.98 -6.44
N THR A 528 42.34 12.61 -7.59
CA THR A 528 41.33 13.40 -8.30
C THR A 528 39.95 12.86 -7.99
N PHE A 529 39.09 13.73 -7.45
CA PHE A 529 37.67 13.49 -7.27
C PHE A 529 36.96 14.11 -8.47
N HIS A 530 36.38 13.26 -9.32
CA HIS A 530 35.63 13.73 -10.46
C HIS A 530 34.34 14.44 -10.02
N GLY A 531 34.14 15.62 -10.59
CA GLY A 531 32.96 16.44 -10.40
C GLY A 531 31.70 15.75 -10.89
N ARG A 532 30.57 16.14 -10.30
CA ARG A 532 29.24 15.69 -10.67
C ARG A 532 28.27 16.85 -10.68
N THR A 533 27.48 16.91 -11.75
CA THR A 533 26.39 17.87 -11.89
C THR A 533 25.08 17.13 -11.88
N LEU A 534 24.18 17.55 -11.00
CA LEU A 534 22.79 17.15 -10.98
C LEU A 534 21.93 18.37 -11.34
N ALA A 535 21.25 18.31 -12.47
CA ALA A 535 20.33 19.37 -12.88
C ALA A 535 19.06 19.32 -12.02
N ALA A 536 18.57 20.49 -11.59
CA ALA A 536 17.39 20.58 -10.75
C ALA A 536 16.13 20.16 -11.54
N PRO A 537 15.23 19.33 -10.96
CA PRO A 537 13.96 19.03 -11.61
C PRO A 537 13.12 20.30 -11.77
N THR A 538 12.37 20.34 -12.85
CA THR A 538 11.45 21.44 -13.18
C THR A 538 10.03 20.93 -13.38
N PHE A 539 9.87 19.84 -14.14
CA PHE A 539 8.57 19.28 -14.47
C PHE A 539 8.64 17.76 -14.63
N GLU A 540 7.59 17.07 -14.21
CA GLU A 540 7.41 15.64 -14.37
C GLU A 540 6.06 15.35 -15.03
N LEU A 541 6.05 14.37 -15.91
CA LEU A 541 4.84 13.79 -16.48
C LEU A 541 4.87 12.29 -16.30
N GLY A 542 3.72 11.70 -16.06
CA GLY A 542 3.59 10.27 -16.26
C GLY A 542 2.18 9.83 -16.58
N ALA A 543 2.09 8.63 -17.11
CA ALA A 543 0.85 7.96 -17.44
C ALA A 543 0.96 6.47 -17.11
N GLY A 544 -0.17 5.85 -16.82
CA GLY A 544 -0.24 4.44 -16.48
C GLY A 544 -1.51 3.78 -16.99
N LEU A 545 -1.43 2.48 -17.23
CA LEU A 545 -2.54 1.60 -17.53
C LEU A 545 -2.55 0.50 -16.48
N ARG A 546 -3.65 0.40 -15.74
CA ARG A 546 -3.84 -0.61 -14.71
C ARG A 546 -5.03 -1.49 -15.06
N ILE A 547 -4.80 -2.80 -15.04
CA ILE A 547 -5.83 -3.83 -15.07
C ILE A 547 -5.85 -4.50 -13.70
N SER A 548 -7.02 -4.62 -13.10
CA SER A 548 -7.23 -5.33 -11.84
C SER A 548 -8.28 -6.41 -12.06
N ILE A 549 -7.97 -7.65 -11.68
CA ILE A 549 -8.80 -8.85 -11.88
C ILE A 549 -9.00 -9.57 -10.56
#